data_AF-A0A9P1BQK7-F1
#
_entry.id   AF-A0A9P1BQK7-F1
#
_cell.length_a   1.000
_cell.length_b   1.000
_cell.length_c   1.000
_cell.angle_alpha   90.00
_cell.angle_beta   90.00
_cell.angle_gamma   90.00
#
_symmetry.space_group_name_H-M   'P 1'
#
loop_
_entity.id
_entity.type
_entity.pdbx_description
1 polymer ?
#
loop_
_entity_poly.entity_id
_entity_poly.type
_entity_poly.pdbx_seq_one_letter_code
_entity_poly.pdbx_strand_id
1 'polypeptide(L)'
;MWSCCAEADGFIYCLPSHAQQILRVGPGGSELWGPDFGAETWKWTTCLLGPEGAIWGIPGNAPRVLCISGGRAELVGPPMDGTHKWHAAVLAADGCIYAPPCDCGQVLRIDCGRRHVSLIGPIMGGAGKYAACALAANGYIYCPPNHAASVLRISPNTKQVEMIGPDLRFGGGGGYVAAVRGTDGHVYCPPFSATRVLRICDPEVDLVGPEMNWMAHQWRCALRSEVDGCIYAVPCNASRVLKIDPSGAVSMVGPEFPCAPAPEGIEKWRSCCEVDGCIYAIPSHAKQILRIKTGAAALESPSFEQLEAQKLALSEHEETRLRAEAAARAQDAGSSQEEDDDDEEENSDEDVEDWPEEECDGVSLWGPTLGQRWTRKNKFRSALAGPSPGMLVAPPYHCGQLLAVNVGAGDEAVQLLGDAPPKPPKKVFIPLPEEDE
;
A
#
# COMPACT_ATOMS: atom_id res chain seq x y z
N MET A 1 10.71 -2.49 14.50
CA MET A 1 9.92 -2.53 13.26
C MET A 1 8.50 -2.95 13.57
N TRP A 2 7.53 -2.13 13.17
CA TRP A 2 6.10 -2.42 13.29
C TRP A 2 5.47 -2.48 11.89
N SER A 3 4.43 -3.29 11.70
CA SER A 3 3.85 -3.56 10.36
C SER A 3 2.48 -2.92 10.17
N CYS A 4 1.68 -2.90 11.23
CA CYS A 4 0.29 -2.50 11.24
C CYS A 4 -0.04 -1.83 12.57
N CYS A 5 -1.12 -1.06 12.60
CA CYS A 5 -1.63 -0.46 13.82
C CYS A 5 -3.16 -0.41 13.82
N ALA A 6 -3.74 -0.40 15.01
CA ALA A 6 -5.15 -0.11 15.22
C ALA A 6 -5.30 0.78 16.45
N GLU A 7 -6.35 1.60 16.44
CA GLU A 7 -6.75 2.40 17.59
C GLU A 7 -7.74 1.59 18.45
N ALA A 8 -7.53 1.64 19.76
CA ALA A 8 -8.45 1.13 20.77
C ALA A 8 -8.21 1.87 22.09
N ASP A 9 -9.29 2.13 22.83
CA ASP A 9 -9.25 2.78 24.15
C ASP A 9 -8.52 4.14 24.17
N GLY A 10 -8.51 4.88 23.06
CA GLY A 10 -7.82 6.17 22.94
C GLY A 10 -6.31 6.06 22.69
N PHE A 11 -5.82 4.85 22.39
CA PHE A 11 -4.42 4.57 22.08
C PHE A 11 -4.29 3.89 20.73
N ILE A 12 -3.23 4.23 19.99
CA ILE A 12 -2.79 3.51 18.81
C ILE A 12 -1.79 2.43 19.24
N TYR A 13 -2.07 1.18 18.89
CA TYR A 13 -1.17 0.06 19.13
C TYR A 13 -0.55 -0.37 17.81
N CYS A 14 0.76 -0.17 17.66
CA CYS A 14 1.51 -0.67 16.51
C CYS A 14 2.04 -2.07 16.82
N LEU A 15 1.66 -3.05 16.00
CA LEU A 15 1.98 -4.45 16.25
C LEU A 15 3.41 -4.80 15.77
N PRO A 16 4.16 -5.61 16.55
CA PRO A 16 5.55 -5.90 16.25
C PRO A 16 5.69 -6.71 14.96
N SER A 17 6.50 -6.23 14.02
CA SER A 17 6.90 -7.03 12.85
C SER A 17 8.26 -7.67 13.11
N HIS A 18 9.30 -6.85 13.31
CA HIS A 18 10.63 -7.28 13.77
C HIS A 18 10.98 -6.67 15.13
N ALA A 19 10.16 -5.77 15.67
CA ALA A 19 10.28 -5.31 17.05
C ALA A 19 9.95 -6.46 18.01
N GLN A 20 10.50 -6.39 19.21
CA GLN A 20 10.20 -7.32 20.30
C GLN A 20 8.90 -6.97 21.02
N GLN A 21 8.53 -5.68 21.10
CA GLN A 21 7.36 -5.21 21.84
C GLN A 21 6.42 -4.36 20.97
N ILE A 22 5.19 -4.16 21.46
CA ILE A 22 4.20 -3.27 20.84
C ILE A 22 4.65 -1.83 21.07
N LEU A 23 4.49 -0.95 20.08
CA LEU A 23 4.60 0.49 20.29
C LEU A 23 3.20 1.02 20.58
N ARG A 24 3.00 1.56 21.77
CA ARG A 24 1.73 2.19 22.17
C ARG A 24 1.89 3.70 22.09
N VAL A 25 0.95 4.37 21.44
CA VAL A 25 0.93 5.83 21.30
C VAL A 25 -0.40 6.37 21.83
N GLY A 26 -0.33 7.38 22.68
CA GLY A 26 -1.51 8.08 23.19
C GLY A 26 -1.24 9.56 23.45
N PRO A 27 -2.14 10.25 24.16
CA PRO A 27 -2.05 11.69 24.41
C PRO A 27 -0.76 12.13 25.13
N GLY A 28 -0.17 11.25 25.95
CA GLY A 28 1.07 11.51 26.69
C GLY A 28 2.35 11.17 25.93
N GLY A 29 2.27 10.78 24.66
CA GLY A 29 3.40 10.36 23.84
C GLY A 29 3.40 8.86 23.51
N SER A 30 4.58 8.31 23.23
CA SER A 30 4.77 6.93 22.79
C SER A 30 5.66 6.12 23.72
N GLU A 31 5.37 4.84 23.90
CA GLU A 31 6.19 3.91 24.71
C GLU A 31 6.23 2.49 24.13
N LEU A 32 7.25 1.73 24.51
CA LEU A 32 7.25 0.27 24.30
C LEU A 32 6.36 -0.39 25.36
N TRP A 33 5.43 -1.22 24.90
CA TRP A 33 4.35 -1.74 25.73
C TRP A 33 4.13 -3.25 25.53
N GLY A 34 3.66 -3.91 26.58
CA GLY A 34 3.35 -5.34 26.57
C GLY A 34 4.57 -6.25 26.73
N PRO A 35 4.40 -7.57 26.58
CA PRO A 35 5.46 -8.55 26.76
C PRO A 35 6.46 -8.51 25.59
N ASP A 36 7.63 -9.12 25.79
CA ASP A 36 8.59 -9.41 24.72
C ASP A 36 8.10 -10.61 23.89
N PHE A 37 7.89 -10.39 22.60
CA PHE A 37 7.45 -11.37 21.61
C PHE A 37 8.62 -12.02 20.84
N GLY A 38 9.85 -11.83 21.29
CA GLY A 38 11.06 -12.43 20.74
C GLY A 38 11.58 -11.73 19.48
N ALA A 39 12.76 -12.19 19.04
CA ALA A 39 13.52 -11.61 17.93
C ALA A 39 13.06 -12.07 16.54
N GLU A 40 12.03 -12.91 16.44
CA GLU A 40 11.46 -13.34 15.16
C GLU A 40 11.01 -12.14 14.31
N THR A 41 11.16 -12.28 12.99
CA THR A 41 10.82 -11.22 12.04
C THR A 41 9.52 -11.51 11.32
N TRP A 42 8.83 -10.47 10.85
CA TRP A 42 7.52 -10.55 10.19
C TRP A 42 6.43 -11.23 11.03
N LYS A 43 6.43 -11.00 12.35
CA LYS A 43 5.51 -11.65 13.30
C LYS A 43 4.04 -11.47 12.94
N TRP A 44 3.52 -10.24 12.99
CA TRP A 44 2.15 -9.93 12.57
C TRP A 44 2.14 -9.05 11.32
N THR A 45 1.24 -9.30 10.38
CA THR A 45 1.20 -8.64 9.06
C THR A 45 0.14 -7.55 8.97
N THR A 46 -1.02 -7.79 9.58
CA THR A 46 -2.15 -6.87 9.66
C THR A 46 -2.87 -7.02 11.01
N CYS A 47 -3.71 -6.06 11.36
CA CYS A 47 -4.56 -6.12 12.54
C CYS A 47 -5.94 -5.53 12.27
N LEU A 48 -6.94 -6.02 13.00
CA LEU A 48 -8.31 -5.53 12.94
C LEU A 48 -8.87 -5.34 14.36
N LEU A 49 -9.78 -4.39 14.49
CA LEU A 49 -10.61 -4.24 15.68
C LEU A 49 -11.75 -5.26 15.62
N GLY A 50 -11.86 -6.11 16.65
CA GLY A 50 -13.01 -6.98 16.83
C GLY A 50 -14.24 -6.20 17.30
N PRO A 51 -15.46 -6.78 17.19
CA PRO A 51 -16.70 -6.14 17.64
C PRO A 51 -16.71 -5.80 19.14
N GLU A 52 -15.86 -6.46 19.92
CA GLU A 52 -15.66 -6.24 21.35
C GLU A 52 -14.66 -5.13 21.68
N GLY A 53 -14.08 -4.45 20.69
CA GLY A 53 -13.07 -3.42 20.88
C GLY A 53 -11.64 -3.96 21.12
N ALA A 54 -11.43 -5.27 21.01
CA ALA A 54 -10.09 -5.86 21.09
C ALA A 54 -9.37 -5.77 19.73
N ILE A 55 -8.05 -5.58 19.75
CA ILE A 55 -7.23 -5.62 18.55
C ILE A 55 -6.73 -7.05 18.32
N TRP A 56 -6.93 -7.55 17.11
CA TRP A 56 -6.52 -8.89 16.68
C TRP A 56 -5.41 -8.80 15.63
N GLY A 57 -4.20 -9.21 15.98
CA GLY A 57 -3.03 -9.29 15.11
C GLY A 57 -2.96 -10.61 14.35
N ILE A 58 -2.93 -10.52 13.03
CA ILE A 58 -2.89 -11.65 12.12
C ILE A 58 -1.45 -12.15 11.94
N PRO A 59 -1.15 -13.43 12.23
CA PRO A 59 0.22 -13.93 12.20
C PRO A 59 0.74 -14.10 10.78
N GLY A 60 1.87 -13.46 10.46
CA GLY A 60 2.67 -13.78 9.28
C GLY A 60 3.61 -14.94 9.60
N ASN A 61 4.65 -14.65 10.38
CA ASN A 61 5.61 -15.63 10.88
C ASN A 61 5.38 -15.99 12.35
N ALA A 62 4.67 -15.15 13.12
CA ALA A 62 4.39 -15.46 14.51
C ALA A 62 3.64 -16.80 14.63
N PRO A 63 3.90 -17.59 15.69
CA PRO A 63 3.24 -18.87 15.84
C PRO A 63 1.75 -18.72 16.16
N ARG A 64 1.29 -17.58 16.70
CA ARG A 64 -0.08 -17.40 17.20
C ARG A 64 -0.65 -16.02 16.88
N VAL A 65 -1.97 -15.94 16.93
CA VAL A 65 -2.73 -14.68 16.84
C VAL A 65 -2.42 -13.84 18.07
N LEU A 66 -2.17 -12.54 17.88
CA LEU A 66 -2.04 -11.59 18.99
C LEU A 66 -3.40 -10.98 19.30
N CYS A 67 -3.77 -10.89 20.57
CA CYS A 67 -4.98 -10.19 21.02
C CYS A 67 -4.58 -9.11 22.03
N ILE A 68 -5.04 -7.88 21.83
CA ILE A 68 -4.92 -6.77 22.78
C ILE A 68 -6.32 -6.42 23.25
N SER A 69 -6.59 -6.58 24.55
CA SER A 69 -7.89 -6.30 25.15
C SER A 69 -7.71 -6.04 26.65
N GLY A 70 -8.49 -5.12 27.22
CA GLY A 70 -8.49 -4.88 28.67
C GLY A 70 -7.11 -4.51 29.23
N GLY A 71 -6.33 -3.73 28.47
CA GLY A 71 -4.99 -3.29 28.88
C GLY A 71 -3.95 -4.40 28.96
N ARG A 72 -4.13 -5.52 28.25
CA ARG A 72 -3.13 -6.60 28.14
C ARG A 72 -2.98 -7.10 26.71
N ALA A 73 -1.79 -7.61 26.40
CA ALA A 73 -1.49 -8.28 25.14
C ALA A 73 -1.20 -9.76 25.39
N GLU A 74 -1.88 -10.65 24.67
CA GLU A 74 -1.78 -12.10 24.85
C GLU A 74 -1.84 -12.86 23.51
N LEU A 75 -1.20 -14.03 23.47
CA LEU A 75 -1.23 -14.92 22.31
C LEU A 75 -2.42 -15.87 22.41
N VAL A 76 -3.23 -15.95 21.35
CA VAL A 76 -4.47 -16.73 21.31
C VAL A 76 -4.39 -17.82 20.25
N GLY A 77 -4.98 -18.98 20.57
CA GLY A 77 -5.03 -20.13 19.68
C GLY A 77 -3.83 -21.08 19.76
N PRO A 78 -3.86 -22.19 19.01
CA PRO A 78 -2.73 -23.11 18.90
C PRO A 78 -1.57 -22.48 18.11
N PRO A 79 -0.33 -22.97 18.27
CA PRO A 79 0.76 -22.61 17.38
C PRO A 79 0.45 -23.08 15.94
N MET A 80 0.77 -22.25 14.96
CA MET A 80 0.56 -22.49 13.53
C MET A 80 1.88 -22.32 12.78
N ASP A 81 2.36 -23.42 12.21
CA ASP A 81 3.65 -23.50 11.53
C ASP A 81 3.66 -22.81 10.17
N GLY A 82 4.85 -22.42 9.74
CA GLY A 82 5.09 -21.75 8.45
C GLY A 82 5.32 -20.25 8.56
N THR A 83 5.78 -19.68 7.46
CA THR A 83 6.09 -18.27 7.28
C THR A 83 5.13 -17.63 6.28
N HIS A 84 5.01 -16.30 6.31
CA HIS A 84 4.16 -15.52 5.39
C HIS A 84 2.72 -16.07 5.29
N LYS A 85 2.17 -16.54 6.41
CA LYS A 85 0.95 -17.36 6.42
C LYS A 85 -0.28 -16.60 5.91
N TRP A 86 -0.56 -15.44 6.52
CA TRP A 86 -1.70 -14.59 6.19
C TRP A 86 -1.24 -13.14 6.10
N HIS A 87 -1.70 -12.40 5.08
CA HIS A 87 -1.26 -11.02 4.80
C HIS A 87 -2.39 -9.99 4.84
N ALA A 88 -3.63 -10.45 4.74
CA ALA A 88 -4.84 -9.65 4.87
C ALA A 88 -5.85 -10.40 5.73
N ALA A 89 -6.80 -9.67 6.27
CA ALA A 89 -7.97 -10.24 6.94
C ALA A 89 -9.12 -9.24 6.93
N VAL A 90 -10.32 -9.73 7.18
CA VAL A 90 -11.54 -8.92 7.24
C VAL A 90 -12.43 -9.39 8.39
N LEU A 91 -13.08 -8.45 9.07
CA LEU A 91 -14.12 -8.74 10.04
C LEU A 91 -15.46 -8.96 9.31
N ALA A 92 -16.09 -10.12 9.53
CA ALA A 92 -17.39 -10.44 8.96
C ALA A 92 -18.55 -10.15 9.93
N ALA A 93 -19.78 -10.17 9.41
CA ALA A 93 -20.99 -9.88 10.17
C ALA A 93 -21.30 -10.91 11.28
N ASP A 94 -20.70 -12.10 11.24
CA ASP A 94 -20.79 -13.11 12.29
C ASP A 94 -19.88 -12.82 13.50
N GLY A 95 -19.22 -11.65 13.51
CA GLY A 95 -18.28 -11.25 14.56
C GLY A 95 -16.94 -11.98 14.50
N CYS A 96 -16.65 -12.69 13.41
CA CYS A 96 -15.39 -13.42 13.23
C CYS A 96 -14.49 -12.73 12.21
N ILE A 97 -13.18 -12.82 12.45
CA ILE A 97 -12.16 -12.36 11.52
C ILE A 97 -11.72 -13.53 10.65
N TYR A 98 -11.63 -13.30 9.34
CA TYR A 98 -11.21 -14.28 8.36
C TYR A 98 -9.99 -13.77 7.61
N ALA A 99 -8.94 -14.59 7.53
CA ALA A 99 -7.71 -14.27 6.80
C ALA A 99 -7.47 -15.31 5.70
N PRO A 100 -7.47 -14.92 4.41
CA PRO A 100 -7.20 -15.85 3.33
C PRO A 100 -5.73 -16.27 3.30
N PRO A 101 -5.42 -17.52 2.93
CA PRO A 101 -4.06 -18.03 2.95
C PRO A 101 -3.19 -17.34 1.90
N CYS A 102 -2.01 -16.88 2.31
CA CYS A 102 -0.95 -16.42 1.41
C CYS A 102 -0.01 -17.58 1.09
N ASP A 103 0.92 -17.91 2.01
CA ASP A 103 1.87 -19.03 1.85
C ASP A 103 1.45 -20.27 2.65
N CYS A 104 0.47 -20.14 3.56
CA CYS A 104 -0.11 -21.28 4.27
C CYS A 104 -1.20 -21.99 3.47
N GLY A 105 -1.72 -23.10 4.00
CA GLY A 105 -2.68 -23.95 3.30
C GLY A 105 -4.16 -23.55 3.43
N GLN A 106 -4.57 -22.83 4.48
CA GLN A 106 -5.98 -22.70 4.83
C GLN A 106 -6.38 -21.30 5.31
N VAL A 107 -7.67 -21.01 5.26
CA VAL A 107 -8.24 -19.77 5.78
C VAL A 107 -8.19 -19.80 7.31
N LEU A 108 -7.61 -18.77 7.91
CA LEU A 108 -7.66 -18.55 9.35
C LEU A 108 -9.01 -17.93 9.72
N ARG A 109 -9.70 -18.51 10.70
CA ARG A 109 -10.92 -17.96 11.31
C ARG A 109 -10.67 -17.71 12.79
N ILE A 110 -10.90 -16.47 13.22
CA ILE A 110 -10.84 -16.04 14.62
C ILE A 110 -12.26 -15.68 15.04
N ASP A 111 -12.81 -16.43 15.99
CA ASP A 111 -14.07 -16.13 16.65
C ASP A 111 -13.78 -15.14 17.80
N CYS A 112 -14.05 -13.86 17.58
CA CYS A 112 -13.64 -12.80 18.51
C CYS A 112 -14.34 -12.95 19.86
N GLY A 113 -15.66 -13.19 19.83
CA GLY A 113 -16.48 -13.35 21.04
C GLY A 113 -16.12 -14.58 21.86
N ARG A 114 -15.78 -15.72 21.23
CA ARG A 114 -15.33 -16.94 21.93
C ARG A 114 -13.82 -17.01 22.14
N ARG A 115 -13.07 -16.05 21.59
CA ARG A 115 -11.60 -16.04 21.55
C ARG A 115 -11.02 -17.35 21.03
N HIS A 116 -11.64 -17.91 19.98
CA HIS A 116 -11.31 -19.22 19.45
C HIS A 116 -10.71 -19.11 18.05
N VAL A 117 -9.57 -19.75 17.83
CA VAL A 117 -8.85 -19.74 16.55
C VAL A 117 -8.96 -21.10 15.88
N SER A 118 -9.29 -21.11 14.59
CA SER A 118 -9.47 -22.33 13.79
C SER A 118 -9.05 -22.11 12.34
N LEU A 119 -8.75 -23.21 11.63
CA LEU A 119 -8.55 -23.20 10.18
C LEU A 119 -9.76 -23.80 9.49
N ILE A 120 -10.18 -23.24 8.35
CA ILE A 120 -11.34 -23.70 7.58
C ILE A 120 -10.99 -23.84 6.08
N GLY A 121 -11.85 -24.58 5.37
CA GLY A 121 -11.70 -24.82 3.94
C GLY A 121 -10.67 -25.91 3.60
N PRO A 122 -10.51 -26.23 2.31
CA PRO A 122 -9.53 -27.21 1.84
C PRO A 122 -8.10 -26.69 2.02
N ILE A 123 -7.13 -27.61 2.08
CA ILE A 123 -5.71 -27.27 2.03
C ILE A 123 -5.36 -26.87 0.59
N MET A 124 -4.88 -25.64 0.41
CA MET A 124 -4.50 -25.04 -0.87
C MET A 124 -2.97 -24.94 -0.98
N GLY A 125 -2.39 -25.63 -1.97
CA GLY A 125 -0.97 -25.53 -2.30
C GLY A 125 -0.56 -24.20 -2.96
N GLY A 126 0.74 -23.96 -3.08
CA GLY A 126 1.31 -22.74 -3.68
C GLY A 126 1.58 -21.62 -2.68
N ALA A 127 2.39 -20.65 -3.10
CA ALA A 127 2.78 -19.48 -2.30
C ALA A 127 2.19 -18.19 -2.89
N GLY A 128 2.07 -17.15 -2.06
CA GLY A 128 1.65 -15.83 -2.47
C GLY A 128 0.22 -15.75 -3.00
N LYS A 129 -0.66 -16.67 -2.60
CA LYS A 129 -1.97 -16.89 -3.23
C LYS A 129 -2.90 -15.68 -3.14
N TYR A 130 -3.19 -15.23 -1.92
CA TYR A 130 -4.13 -14.16 -1.63
C TYR A 130 -3.51 -13.17 -0.64
N ALA A 131 -3.39 -11.91 -1.07
CA ALA A 131 -2.79 -10.83 -0.27
C ALA A 131 -3.80 -9.75 0.14
N ALA A 132 -5.06 -9.87 -0.29
CA ALA A 132 -6.16 -8.97 0.03
C ALA A 132 -7.48 -9.72 0.14
N CYS A 133 -8.44 -9.12 0.83
CA CYS A 133 -9.82 -9.58 0.89
C CYS A 133 -10.76 -8.43 1.24
N ALA A 134 -12.01 -8.52 0.80
CA ALA A 134 -13.06 -7.57 1.17
C ALA A 134 -14.37 -8.31 1.48
N LEU A 135 -15.13 -7.77 2.44
CA LEU A 135 -16.49 -8.22 2.74
C LEU A 135 -17.47 -7.50 1.80
N ALA A 136 -18.19 -8.25 0.98
CA ALA A 136 -19.20 -7.74 0.07
C ALA A 136 -20.56 -7.50 0.74
N ALA A 137 -21.50 -6.88 0.03
CA ALA A 137 -22.85 -6.61 0.53
C ALA A 137 -23.68 -7.86 0.80
N ASN A 138 -23.44 -8.92 0.03
CA ASN A 138 -24.11 -10.20 0.18
C ASN A 138 -23.59 -11.04 1.37
N GLY A 139 -22.63 -10.52 2.14
CA GLY A 139 -22.07 -11.18 3.32
C GLY A 139 -20.96 -12.20 3.03
N TYR A 140 -20.63 -12.44 1.76
CA TYR A 140 -19.44 -13.22 1.40
C TYR A 140 -18.17 -12.38 1.48
N ILE A 141 -17.06 -13.06 1.70
CA ILE A 141 -15.74 -12.48 1.61
C ILE A 141 -15.10 -12.93 0.30
N TYR A 142 -14.60 -11.97 -0.46
CA TYR A 142 -13.89 -12.24 -1.71
C TYR A 142 -12.42 -11.87 -1.57
N CYS A 143 -11.55 -12.77 -2.02
CA CYS A 143 -10.11 -12.60 -2.00
C CYS A 143 -9.60 -12.69 -3.44
N PRO A 144 -9.17 -11.58 -4.05
CA PRO A 144 -8.72 -11.61 -5.42
C PRO A 144 -7.37 -12.35 -5.54
N PRO A 145 -7.14 -13.06 -6.65
CA PRO A 145 -5.92 -13.83 -6.82
C PRO A 145 -4.70 -12.92 -6.96
N ASN A 146 -3.64 -13.23 -6.22
CA ASN A 146 -2.31 -12.69 -6.48
C ASN A 146 -1.49 -13.70 -7.29
N HIS A 147 -1.10 -14.84 -6.71
CA HIS A 147 -0.51 -15.97 -7.45
C HIS A 147 -1.44 -17.19 -7.58
N ALA A 148 -2.68 -17.07 -7.08
CA ALA A 148 -3.73 -18.07 -7.29
C ALA A 148 -4.32 -17.99 -8.71
N ALA A 149 -5.09 -19.00 -9.11
CA ALA A 149 -5.75 -19.01 -10.42
C ALA A 149 -6.98 -18.10 -10.46
N SER A 150 -7.76 -18.05 -9.38
CA SER A 150 -9.10 -17.50 -9.40
C SER A 150 -9.45 -16.89 -8.05
N VAL A 151 -10.60 -16.23 -7.95
CA VAL A 151 -11.06 -15.54 -6.74
C VAL A 151 -11.43 -16.58 -5.67
N LEU A 152 -10.97 -16.38 -4.43
CA LEU A 152 -11.44 -17.16 -3.28
C LEU A 152 -12.71 -16.52 -2.72
N ARG A 153 -13.80 -17.29 -2.67
CA ARG A 153 -15.04 -16.95 -1.97
C ARG A 153 -15.08 -17.69 -0.64
N ILE A 154 -15.32 -16.96 0.44
CA ILE A 154 -15.51 -17.52 1.79
C ILE A 154 -16.92 -17.14 2.26
N SER A 155 -17.69 -18.12 2.72
CA SER A 155 -18.98 -17.90 3.38
C SER A 155 -18.81 -17.89 4.89
N PRO A 156 -18.98 -16.74 5.60
CA PRO A 156 -18.98 -16.73 7.06
C PRO A 156 -20.08 -17.63 7.66
N ASN A 157 -21.25 -17.68 7.01
CA ASN A 157 -22.41 -18.43 7.48
C ASN A 157 -22.21 -19.95 7.45
N THR A 158 -21.72 -20.49 6.32
CA THR A 158 -21.55 -21.94 6.13
C THR A 158 -20.11 -22.41 6.36
N LYS A 159 -19.16 -21.48 6.46
CA LYS A 159 -17.70 -21.71 6.53
C LYS A 159 -17.14 -22.43 5.30
N GLN A 160 -17.91 -22.43 4.20
CA GLN A 160 -17.44 -22.96 2.93
C GLN A 160 -16.43 -22.00 2.29
N VAL A 161 -15.45 -22.59 1.62
CA VAL A 161 -14.36 -21.90 0.94
C VAL A 161 -14.26 -22.48 -0.46
N GLU A 162 -14.47 -21.65 -1.47
CA GLU A 162 -14.61 -22.07 -2.86
C GLU A 162 -13.86 -21.11 -3.78
N MET A 163 -13.48 -21.57 -4.98
CA MET A 163 -12.90 -20.73 -6.01
C MET A 163 -13.96 -20.40 -7.06
N ILE A 164 -14.03 -19.14 -7.49
CA ILE A 164 -14.99 -18.66 -8.49
C ILE A 164 -14.30 -17.83 -9.58
N GLY A 165 -14.96 -17.72 -10.73
CA GLY A 165 -14.46 -16.94 -11.86
C GLY A 165 -13.45 -17.69 -12.75
N PRO A 166 -12.95 -17.01 -13.79
CA PRO A 166 -12.01 -17.59 -14.75
C PRO A 166 -10.60 -17.77 -14.17
N ASP A 167 -9.70 -18.39 -14.94
CA ASP A 167 -8.26 -18.34 -14.66
C ASP A 167 -7.73 -16.93 -14.96
N LEU A 168 -7.24 -16.27 -13.93
CA LEU A 168 -6.73 -14.90 -13.89
C LEU A 168 -5.20 -14.89 -13.70
N ARG A 169 -4.49 -15.97 -14.03
CA ARG A 169 -3.01 -15.97 -13.98
C ARG A 169 -2.45 -15.09 -15.09
N PHE A 170 -1.74 -14.04 -14.68
CA PHE A 170 -0.99 -13.17 -15.57
C PHE A 170 0.48 -13.64 -15.57
N GLY A 171 1.00 -14.02 -16.73
CA GLY A 171 2.23 -14.82 -16.92
C GLY A 171 3.59 -14.22 -16.50
N GLY A 172 3.66 -13.35 -15.48
CA GLY A 172 4.94 -12.73 -15.07
C GLY A 172 5.02 -12.04 -13.70
N GLY A 173 3.97 -12.03 -12.87
CA GLY A 173 4.00 -11.33 -11.58
C GLY A 173 2.61 -11.27 -10.94
N GLY A 174 2.52 -11.21 -9.61
CA GLY A 174 1.26 -11.38 -8.89
C GLY A 174 0.15 -10.37 -9.27
N GLY A 175 -1.11 -10.83 -9.33
CA GLY A 175 -2.27 -10.09 -9.87
C GLY A 175 -2.74 -8.93 -9.00
N TYR A 176 -3.49 -9.21 -7.93
CA TYR A 176 -4.19 -8.21 -7.11
C TYR A 176 -3.76 -8.26 -5.64
N VAL A 177 -3.50 -7.10 -5.04
CA VAL A 177 -3.11 -6.97 -3.61
C VAL A 177 -3.94 -5.95 -2.82
N ALA A 178 -5.01 -5.43 -3.43
CA ALA A 178 -6.01 -4.59 -2.79
C ALA A 178 -7.41 -5.06 -3.22
N ALA A 179 -8.37 -4.97 -2.30
CA ALA A 179 -9.78 -5.30 -2.55
C ALA A 179 -10.63 -4.32 -1.75
N VAL A 180 -11.57 -3.64 -2.40
CA VAL A 180 -12.40 -2.60 -1.79
C VAL A 180 -13.85 -2.80 -2.20
N ARG A 181 -14.77 -2.70 -1.24
CA ARG A 181 -16.21 -2.78 -1.51
C ARG A 181 -16.74 -1.43 -2.00
N GLY A 182 -17.35 -1.41 -3.19
CA GLY A 182 -18.05 -0.26 -3.75
C GLY A 182 -19.38 0.04 -3.04
N THR A 183 -19.98 1.20 -3.35
CA THR A 183 -21.31 1.60 -2.86
C THR A 183 -22.44 0.74 -3.43
N ASP A 184 -22.22 0.19 -4.63
CA ASP A 184 -23.07 -0.80 -5.30
C ASP A 184 -23.06 -2.18 -4.61
N GLY A 185 -22.16 -2.40 -3.65
CA GLY A 185 -22.04 -3.64 -2.89
C GLY A 185 -21.10 -4.68 -3.49
N HIS A 186 -20.55 -4.43 -4.69
CA HIS A 186 -19.56 -5.30 -5.34
C HIS A 186 -18.16 -5.05 -4.79
N VAL A 187 -17.22 -5.94 -5.12
CA VAL A 187 -15.81 -5.79 -4.76
C VAL A 187 -14.99 -5.45 -6.00
N TYR A 188 -14.18 -4.40 -5.88
CA TYR A 188 -13.27 -3.93 -6.91
C TYR A 188 -11.83 -4.10 -6.45
N CYS A 189 -10.97 -4.61 -7.34
CA CYS A 189 -9.57 -4.86 -7.06
C CYS A 189 -8.70 -4.14 -8.10
N PRO A 190 -8.06 -3.04 -7.72
CA PRO A 190 -7.10 -2.35 -8.58
C PRO A 190 -5.95 -3.27 -9.00
N PRO A 191 -5.48 -3.19 -10.25
CA PRO A 191 -4.41 -4.05 -10.73
C PRO A 191 -3.08 -3.74 -10.02
N PHE A 192 -2.44 -4.75 -9.44
CA PHE A 192 -1.09 -4.60 -8.90
C PHE A 192 -0.05 -4.98 -9.95
N SER A 193 -0.16 -6.17 -10.53
CA SER A 193 0.56 -6.55 -11.76
C SER A 193 -0.37 -7.21 -12.78
N ALA A 194 -1.68 -7.03 -12.60
CA ALA A 194 -2.70 -7.34 -13.60
C ALA A 194 -2.85 -6.19 -14.61
N THR A 195 -3.60 -6.41 -15.68
CA THR A 195 -3.79 -5.42 -16.75
C THR A 195 -5.06 -4.58 -16.59
N ARG A 196 -6.02 -5.01 -15.78
CA ARG A 196 -7.34 -4.35 -15.66
C ARG A 196 -7.85 -4.42 -14.22
N VAL A 197 -8.87 -3.61 -13.91
CA VAL A 197 -9.56 -3.68 -12.62
C VAL A 197 -10.42 -4.94 -12.59
N LEU A 198 -10.29 -5.75 -11.54
CA LEU A 198 -11.19 -6.88 -11.30
C LEU A 198 -12.44 -6.38 -10.59
N ARG A 199 -13.61 -6.75 -11.09
CA ARG A 199 -14.91 -6.55 -10.43
C ARG A 199 -15.51 -7.90 -10.08
N ILE A 200 -15.98 -8.05 -8.84
CA ILE A 200 -16.59 -9.28 -8.33
C ILE A 200 -18.04 -8.98 -7.95
N CYS A 201 -18.96 -9.52 -8.74
CA CYS A 201 -20.41 -9.42 -8.63
C CYS A 201 -20.99 -10.84 -8.63
N ASP A 202 -20.81 -11.57 -7.52
CA ASP A 202 -21.09 -13.02 -7.46
C ASP A 202 -22.47 -13.40 -8.02
N PRO A 203 -22.52 -14.32 -9.01
CA PRO A 203 -21.44 -15.23 -9.43
C PRO A 203 -20.47 -14.72 -10.50
N GLU A 204 -20.65 -13.50 -11.00
CA GLU A 204 -19.83 -12.92 -12.07
C GLU A 204 -18.50 -12.35 -11.54
N VAL A 205 -17.44 -12.56 -12.33
CA VAL A 205 -16.09 -12.07 -12.08
C VAL A 205 -15.59 -11.47 -13.40
N ASP A 206 -15.55 -10.14 -13.46
CA ASP A 206 -15.31 -9.38 -14.68
C ASP A 206 -14.04 -8.53 -14.59
N LEU A 207 -13.53 -8.15 -15.77
CA LEU A 207 -12.50 -7.13 -15.90
C LEU A 207 -13.15 -5.84 -16.45
N VAL A 208 -12.97 -4.72 -15.74
CA VAL A 208 -13.54 -3.42 -16.08
C VAL A 208 -12.45 -2.38 -16.33
N GLY A 209 -12.82 -1.30 -17.03
CA GLY A 209 -11.88 -0.24 -17.42
C GLY A 209 -10.97 -0.60 -18.61
N PRO A 210 -10.10 0.33 -19.04
CA PRO A 210 -9.16 0.09 -20.14
C PRO A 210 -8.09 -0.94 -19.74
N GLU A 211 -7.46 -1.55 -20.74
CA GLU A 211 -6.21 -2.28 -20.53
C GLU A 211 -5.10 -1.30 -20.17
N MET A 212 -4.50 -1.51 -19.00
CA MET A 212 -3.36 -0.76 -18.53
C MET A 212 -2.08 -1.35 -19.10
N ASN A 213 -1.05 -0.52 -19.21
CA ASN A 213 0.27 -0.98 -19.61
C ASN A 213 0.79 -2.06 -18.63
N TRP A 214 1.55 -3.02 -19.16
CA TRP A 214 2.13 -4.08 -18.36
C TRP A 214 3.28 -3.52 -17.51
N MET A 215 2.95 -3.02 -16.33
CA MET A 215 3.90 -2.66 -15.30
C MET A 215 3.61 -3.44 -14.03
N ALA A 216 4.67 -3.91 -13.37
CA ALA A 216 4.55 -4.58 -12.08
C ALA A 216 4.40 -3.55 -10.95
N HIS A 217 3.59 -3.91 -9.97
CA HIS A 217 3.37 -3.17 -8.73
C HIS A 217 2.74 -1.77 -8.91
N GLN A 218 1.80 -1.63 -9.83
CA GLN A 218 1.13 -0.37 -10.19
C GLN A 218 0.37 0.27 -9.02
N TRP A 219 -0.70 -0.37 -8.54
CA TRP A 219 -1.50 0.12 -7.41
C TRP A 219 -1.56 -0.92 -6.30
N ARG A 220 -0.99 -0.57 -5.14
CA ARG A 220 -0.86 -1.49 -3.99
C ARG A 220 -1.97 -1.32 -2.95
N CYS A 221 -2.51 -0.12 -2.85
CA CYS A 221 -3.48 0.27 -1.83
C CYS A 221 -4.58 1.09 -2.47
N ALA A 222 -5.81 0.86 -2.02
CA ALA A 222 -6.96 1.63 -2.41
C ALA A 222 -7.95 1.73 -1.26
N LEU A 223 -8.76 2.79 -1.30
CA LEU A 223 -9.86 2.99 -0.37
C LEU A 223 -11.07 3.56 -1.12
N ARG A 224 -12.27 3.35 -0.58
CA ARG A 224 -13.50 3.99 -1.05
C ARG A 224 -13.67 5.30 -0.29
N SER A 225 -13.79 6.41 -1.01
CA SER A 225 -14.11 7.69 -0.38
C SER A 225 -15.54 7.69 0.14
N GLU A 226 -15.73 8.20 1.35
CA GLU A 226 -17.06 8.44 1.91
C GLU A 226 -17.73 9.70 1.36
N VAL A 227 -17.01 10.56 0.63
CA VAL A 227 -17.55 11.80 0.04
C VAL A 227 -18.30 11.54 -1.26
N ASP A 228 -17.67 10.83 -2.21
CA ASP A 228 -18.24 10.60 -3.55
C ASP A 228 -18.51 9.11 -3.85
N GLY A 229 -18.18 8.21 -2.92
CA GLY A 229 -18.37 6.77 -3.08
C GLY A 229 -17.41 6.10 -4.08
N CYS A 230 -16.51 6.86 -4.73
CA CYS A 230 -15.53 6.31 -5.66
C CYS A 230 -14.38 5.63 -4.92
N ILE A 231 -13.75 4.67 -5.58
CA ILE A 231 -12.57 3.97 -5.09
C ILE A 231 -11.34 4.60 -5.72
N TYR A 232 -10.38 4.97 -4.89
CA TYR A 232 -9.13 5.59 -5.30
C TYR A 232 -7.97 4.68 -4.96
N ALA A 233 -7.20 4.27 -5.99
CA ALA A 233 -5.99 3.49 -5.82
C ALA A 233 -4.76 4.38 -5.97
N VAL A 234 -3.89 4.32 -4.98
CA VAL A 234 -2.70 5.17 -4.89
C VAL A 234 -1.57 4.60 -5.76
N PRO A 235 -0.89 5.43 -6.58
CA PRO A 235 0.18 4.98 -7.47
C PRO A 235 1.40 4.52 -6.68
N CYS A 236 1.66 3.22 -6.65
CA CYS A 236 2.91 2.66 -6.13
C CYS A 236 4.00 2.80 -7.21
N ASN A 237 3.85 2.08 -8.33
CA ASN A 237 4.69 2.26 -9.53
C ASN A 237 3.92 2.89 -10.70
N ALA A 238 2.59 3.02 -10.62
CA ALA A 238 1.82 3.68 -11.68
C ALA A 238 2.15 5.18 -11.80
N SER A 239 1.88 5.76 -12.96
CA SER A 239 2.10 7.18 -13.22
C SER A 239 1.01 8.08 -12.62
N ARG A 240 -0.21 7.60 -12.37
CA ARG A 240 -1.30 8.41 -11.80
C ARG A 240 -2.18 7.65 -10.81
N VAL A 241 -3.02 8.38 -10.10
CA VAL A 241 -4.07 7.80 -9.24
C VAL A 241 -5.13 7.15 -10.12
N LEU A 242 -5.54 5.93 -9.77
CA LEU A 242 -6.63 5.24 -10.43
C LEU A 242 -7.93 5.53 -9.68
N LYS A 243 -8.92 6.09 -10.37
CA LYS A 243 -10.28 6.27 -9.87
C LYS A 243 -11.20 5.23 -10.49
N ILE A 244 -11.96 4.55 -9.63
CA ILE A 244 -12.97 3.56 -10.01
C ILE A 244 -14.30 4.05 -9.45
N ASP A 245 -15.22 4.42 -10.31
CA ASP A 245 -16.61 4.66 -9.95
C ASP A 245 -17.32 3.29 -9.85
N PRO A 246 -18.01 2.97 -8.74
CA PRO A 246 -18.83 1.77 -8.61
C PRO A 246 -19.94 1.62 -9.67
N SER A 247 -20.20 2.63 -10.52
CA SER A 247 -20.97 2.46 -11.76
C SER A 247 -20.26 1.60 -12.82
N GLY A 248 -18.96 1.37 -12.67
CA GLY A 248 -18.08 0.60 -13.56
C GLY A 248 -17.09 1.44 -14.37
N ALA A 249 -17.16 2.77 -14.29
CA ALA A 249 -16.21 3.66 -14.96
C ALA A 249 -14.85 3.65 -14.26
N VAL A 250 -13.78 3.59 -15.05
CA VAL A 250 -12.39 3.59 -14.56
C VAL A 250 -11.64 4.70 -15.29
N SER A 251 -11.01 5.60 -14.53
CA SER A 251 -10.24 6.72 -15.07
C SER A 251 -8.94 6.94 -14.29
N MET A 252 -8.02 7.66 -14.90
CA MET A 252 -6.78 8.12 -14.26
C MET A 252 -6.97 9.59 -13.87
N VAL A 253 -6.59 9.97 -12.65
CA VAL A 253 -6.73 11.33 -12.13
C VAL A 253 -5.41 11.84 -11.57
N GLY A 254 -5.20 13.14 -11.66
CA GLY A 254 -4.01 13.80 -11.15
C GLY A 254 -2.84 13.88 -12.13
N PRO A 255 -1.73 14.52 -11.73
CA PRO A 255 -0.59 14.71 -12.61
C PRO A 255 0.16 13.40 -12.88
N GLU A 256 1.03 13.38 -13.90
CA GLU A 256 1.93 12.26 -14.12
C GLU A 256 3.09 12.29 -13.12
N PHE A 257 3.23 11.21 -12.37
CA PHE A 257 4.36 10.96 -11.50
C PHE A 257 5.38 10.06 -12.21
N PRO A 258 6.67 10.17 -11.85
CA PRO A 258 7.69 9.25 -12.32
C PRO A 258 7.28 7.79 -12.11
N CYS A 259 7.52 6.95 -13.11
CA CYS A 259 7.31 5.51 -13.05
C CYS A 259 8.47 4.79 -13.74
N ALA A 260 8.96 3.71 -13.12
CA ALA A 260 10.01 2.86 -13.67
C ALA A 260 9.53 1.40 -13.70
N PRO A 261 9.93 0.61 -14.71
CA PRO A 261 9.63 -0.81 -14.75
C PRO A 261 10.35 -1.56 -13.62
N ALA A 262 9.86 -2.75 -13.26
CA ALA A 262 10.57 -3.64 -12.34
C ALA A 262 11.89 -4.13 -12.98
N PRO A 263 12.97 -4.34 -12.21
CA PRO A 263 13.04 -4.40 -10.74
C PRO A 263 13.31 -3.06 -10.03
N GLU A 264 13.54 -1.98 -10.78
CA GLU A 264 13.91 -0.66 -10.23
C GLU A 264 12.75 0.09 -9.57
N GLY A 265 11.51 -0.27 -9.95
CA GLY A 265 10.24 0.27 -9.48
C GLY A 265 10.27 1.19 -8.26
N ILE A 266 9.81 2.43 -8.46
CA ILE A 266 9.98 3.54 -7.52
C ILE A 266 9.28 3.31 -6.16
N GLU A 267 8.18 2.55 -6.10
CA GLU A 267 7.37 2.31 -4.87
C GLU A 267 7.06 3.61 -4.10
N LYS A 268 6.43 4.58 -4.79
CA LYS A 268 6.23 5.96 -4.32
C LYS A 268 5.48 6.03 -2.99
N TRP A 269 4.24 5.55 -2.98
CA TRP A 269 3.35 5.53 -1.81
C TRP A 269 2.83 4.13 -1.55
N ARG A 270 2.62 3.79 -0.27
CA ARG A 270 2.37 2.39 0.14
C ARG A 270 1.01 2.12 0.77
N SER A 271 0.47 3.10 1.48
CA SER A 271 -0.80 2.98 2.18
C SER A 271 -1.46 4.36 2.22
N CYS A 272 -2.78 4.40 2.38
CA CYS A 272 -3.53 5.65 2.47
C CYS A 272 -4.68 5.52 3.46
N CYS A 273 -5.13 6.65 3.96
CA CYS A 273 -6.41 6.75 4.67
C CYS A 273 -7.10 8.08 4.35
N GLU A 274 -8.41 8.11 4.57
CA GLU A 274 -9.22 9.31 4.36
C GLU A 274 -9.37 10.08 5.67
N VAL A 275 -9.13 11.40 5.61
CA VAL A 275 -9.30 12.34 6.72
C VAL A 275 -9.89 13.62 6.13
N ASP A 276 -10.96 14.14 6.74
CA ASP A 276 -11.62 15.38 6.35
C ASP A 276 -11.96 15.47 4.84
N GLY A 277 -12.43 14.36 4.26
CA GLY A 277 -12.82 14.27 2.85
C GLY A 277 -11.65 14.28 1.84
N CYS A 278 -10.43 14.11 2.33
CA CYS A 278 -9.24 13.96 1.50
C CYS A 278 -8.57 12.62 1.81
N ILE A 279 -8.04 11.98 0.76
CA ILE A 279 -7.21 10.79 0.90
C ILE A 279 -5.75 11.23 0.97
N TYR A 280 -5.06 10.77 2.01
CA TYR A 280 -3.64 11.01 2.21
C TYR A 280 -2.88 9.71 2.06
N ALA A 281 -1.97 9.66 1.09
CA ALA A 281 -1.11 8.51 0.87
C ALA A 281 0.27 8.72 1.48
N ILE A 282 0.69 7.75 2.27
CA ILE A 282 1.92 7.82 3.03
C ILE A 282 3.10 7.38 2.16
N PRO A 283 4.16 8.19 2.09
CA PRO A 283 5.34 7.91 1.31
C PRO A 283 6.03 6.62 1.76
N SER A 284 6.56 5.90 0.77
CA SER A 284 7.54 4.84 0.95
C SER A 284 8.90 5.30 0.41
N HIS A 285 8.99 5.56 -0.89
CA HIS A 285 10.18 6.17 -1.49
C HIS A 285 9.95 7.60 -1.98
N ALA A 286 8.69 8.03 -2.15
CA ALA A 286 8.37 9.43 -2.42
C ALA A 286 8.84 10.34 -1.29
N LYS A 287 9.19 11.58 -1.62
CA LYS A 287 9.65 12.58 -0.64
C LYS A 287 8.49 13.33 0.04
N GLN A 288 7.25 13.19 -0.43
CA GLN A 288 6.09 13.92 0.10
C GLN A 288 4.86 13.03 0.22
N ILE A 289 3.89 13.48 1.01
CA ILE A 289 2.56 12.86 1.12
C ILE A 289 1.76 13.20 -0.15
N LEU A 290 1.05 12.23 -0.71
CA LEU A 290 0.08 12.50 -1.77
C LEU A 290 -1.26 12.85 -1.14
N ARG A 291 -1.86 13.97 -1.54
CA ARG A 291 -3.23 14.33 -1.16
C ARG A 291 -4.14 14.21 -2.38
N ILE A 292 -5.30 13.60 -2.18
CA ILE A 292 -6.37 13.49 -3.18
C ILE A 292 -7.64 14.07 -2.56
N LYS A 293 -8.12 15.21 -3.08
CA LYS A 293 -9.42 15.78 -2.71
C LYS A 293 -10.52 14.99 -3.39
N THR A 294 -11.39 14.39 -2.59
CA THR A 294 -12.50 13.58 -3.11
C THR A 294 -13.74 14.45 -3.30
N GLY A 295 -14.62 14.11 -4.25
CA GLY A 295 -15.83 14.89 -4.52
C GLY A 295 -15.61 16.28 -5.16
N ALA A 296 -14.38 16.70 -5.46
CA ALA A 296 -14.16 17.81 -6.37
C ALA A 296 -14.73 17.41 -7.73
N ALA A 297 -15.71 18.17 -8.25
CA ALA A 297 -16.21 17.96 -9.60
C ALA A 297 -15.00 17.92 -10.53
N ALA A 298 -14.80 16.79 -11.21
CA ALA A 298 -13.79 16.67 -12.24
C ALA A 298 -14.07 17.81 -13.22
N LEU A 299 -13.23 18.85 -13.23
CA LEU A 299 -13.06 19.66 -14.43
C LEU A 299 -12.68 18.64 -15.49
N GLU A 300 -13.55 18.46 -16.50
CA GLU A 300 -13.52 17.34 -17.45
C GLU A 300 -12.09 16.92 -17.79
N SER A 301 -11.63 15.83 -17.18
CA SER A 301 -10.30 15.29 -17.48
C SER A 301 -10.32 14.82 -18.93
N PRO A 302 -9.30 15.16 -19.75
CA PRO A 302 -9.25 14.70 -21.12
C PRO A 302 -9.24 13.16 -21.16
N SER A 303 -10.09 12.60 -21.99
CA SER A 303 -10.16 11.17 -22.29
C SER A 303 -8.79 10.61 -22.72
N PHE A 304 -8.62 9.29 -22.62
CA PHE A 304 -7.40 8.61 -23.03
C PHE A 304 -6.95 8.99 -24.46
N GLU A 305 -7.91 9.10 -25.40
CA GLU A 305 -7.66 9.54 -26.78
C GLU A 305 -7.18 11.00 -26.85
N GLN A 306 -7.70 11.88 -26.00
CA GLN A 306 -7.28 13.29 -25.93
C GLN A 306 -5.87 13.42 -25.32
N LEU A 307 -5.52 12.57 -24.36
CA LEU A 307 -4.18 12.52 -23.78
C LEU A 307 -3.16 11.96 -24.76
N GLU A 308 -3.49 10.91 -25.53
CA GLU A 308 -2.62 10.42 -26.61
C GLU A 308 -2.40 11.48 -27.69
N ALA A 309 -3.45 12.20 -28.08
CA ALA A 309 -3.34 13.30 -29.03
C ALA A 309 -2.46 14.45 -28.50
N GLN A 310 -2.56 14.79 -27.21
CA GLN A 310 -1.69 15.79 -26.59
C GLN A 310 -0.23 15.34 -26.52
N LYS A 311 0.04 14.07 -26.20
CA LYS A 311 1.40 13.51 -26.19
C LYS A 311 2.03 13.52 -27.57
N LEU A 312 1.25 13.18 -28.60
CA LEU A 312 1.70 13.22 -29.99
C LEU A 312 2.05 14.67 -30.39
N ALA A 313 1.16 15.62 -30.11
CA ALA A 313 1.37 17.05 -30.40
C ALA A 313 2.60 17.63 -29.68
N LEU A 314 2.86 17.22 -28.43
CA LEU A 314 4.05 17.63 -27.69
C LEU A 314 5.34 17.09 -28.32
N SER A 315 5.34 15.82 -28.74
CA SER A 315 6.49 15.20 -29.41
C SER A 315 6.81 15.85 -30.76
N GLU A 316 5.78 16.21 -31.54
CA GLU A 316 5.93 16.91 -32.81
C GLU A 316 6.49 18.33 -32.61
N HIS A 317 6.05 19.01 -31.55
CA HIS A 317 6.57 20.32 -31.17
C HIS A 317 8.03 20.26 -30.73
N GLU A 318 8.40 19.25 -29.94
CA GLU A 318 9.77 19.06 -29.48
C GLU A 318 10.73 18.65 -30.61
N GLU A 319 10.30 17.78 -31.54
CA GLU A 319 11.04 17.50 -32.77
C GLU A 319 11.27 18.79 -33.58
N THR A 320 10.26 19.66 -33.66
CA THR A 320 10.35 20.92 -34.41
C THR A 320 11.33 21.88 -33.74
N ARG A 321 11.34 21.94 -32.40
CA ARG A 321 12.30 22.73 -31.62
C ARG A 321 13.73 22.24 -31.84
N LEU A 322 13.97 20.93 -31.72
CA LEU A 322 15.29 20.33 -31.92
C LEU A 322 15.81 20.54 -33.34
N ARG A 323 14.94 20.46 -34.36
CA ARG A 323 15.30 20.80 -35.75
C ARG A 323 15.66 22.27 -35.92
N ALA A 324 14.96 23.18 -35.25
CA ALA A 324 15.27 24.61 -35.28
C ALA A 324 16.60 24.93 -34.58
N GLU A 325 16.87 24.30 -33.44
CA GLU A 325 18.14 24.44 -32.71
C GLU A 325 19.32 23.86 -33.50
N ALA A 326 19.15 22.71 -34.15
CA ALA A 326 20.15 22.13 -35.03
C ALA A 326 20.42 23.02 -36.27
N ALA A 327 19.39 23.64 -36.84
CA ALA A 327 19.53 24.59 -37.94
C ALA A 327 20.25 25.88 -37.51
N ALA A 328 19.99 26.37 -36.30
CA ALA A 328 20.70 27.51 -35.72
C ALA A 328 22.18 27.19 -35.45
N ARG A 329 22.49 26.02 -34.89
CA ARG A 329 23.88 25.55 -34.71
C ARG A 329 24.63 25.36 -36.03
N ALA A 330 23.93 24.92 -37.09
CA ALA A 330 24.53 24.82 -38.42
C ALA A 330 24.81 26.19 -39.07
N GLN A 331 24.09 27.24 -38.66
CA GLN A 331 24.35 28.63 -39.08
C GLN A 331 25.47 29.31 -38.27
N ASP A 332 25.73 28.84 -37.05
CA ASP A 332 26.75 29.38 -36.14
C ASP A 332 28.09 28.64 -36.20
N ALA A 333 28.21 27.59 -37.03
CA ALA A 333 29.44 26.83 -37.28
C ALA A 333 30.45 27.59 -38.18
N GLY A 334 30.65 28.88 -37.88
CA GLY A 334 31.48 29.84 -38.59
C GLY A 334 32.52 30.54 -37.72
N SER A 335 32.93 29.98 -36.58
CA SER A 335 34.20 30.32 -35.92
C SER A 335 34.59 29.27 -34.89
N SER A 336 35.71 28.59 -35.15
CA SER A 336 36.34 27.60 -34.30
C SER A 336 37.08 28.23 -33.11
N GLN A 337 36.92 27.67 -31.92
CA GLN A 337 37.98 27.57 -30.92
C GLN A 337 37.71 26.37 -30.01
N GLU A 338 38.65 25.43 -29.99
CA GLU A 338 38.72 24.31 -29.06
C GLU A 338 39.28 24.85 -27.74
N GLU A 339 38.55 24.69 -26.63
CA GLU A 339 39.09 24.78 -25.28
C GLU A 339 38.88 23.41 -24.63
N ASP A 340 40.00 22.84 -24.19
CA ASP A 340 40.10 21.68 -23.32
C ASP A 340 39.67 22.11 -21.91
N ASP A 341 38.67 21.45 -21.33
CA ASP A 341 38.37 21.54 -19.90
C ASP A 341 38.40 20.12 -19.30
N ASP A 342 39.31 19.97 -18.32
CA ASP A 342 39.47 18.82 -17.45
C ASP A 342 38.29 18.79 -16.45
N ASP A 343 37.35 17.84 -16.62
CA ASP A 343 36.31 17.57 -15.62
C ASP A 343 36.82 16.57 -14.57
N GLU A 344 37.11 17.08 -13.37
CA GLU A 344 37.12 16.29 -12.13
C GLU A 344 35.70 15.76 -11.88
N GLU A 345 35.53 14.44 -11.78
CA GLU A 345 34.27 13.80 -11.36
C GLU A 345 33.91 14.18 -9.91
N GLU A 346 33.30 15.35 -9.72
CA GLU A 346 32.38 15.57 -8.62
C GLU A 346 31.09 14.79 -8.91
N ASN A 347 30.79 13.81 -8.06
CA ASN A 347 29.48 13.16 -7.98
C ASN A 347 28.42 14.25 -7.76
N SER A 348 27.78 14.70 -8.83
CA SER A 348 26.64 15.60 -8.78
C SER A 348 25.39 14.79 -8.37
N ASP A 349 25.11 14.84 -7.07
CA ASP A 349 23.81 14.55 -6.47
C ASP A 349 22.74 15.52 -7.01
N GLU A 350 22.33 15.45 -8.28
CA GLU A 350 21.11 16.13 -8.77
C GLU A 350 20.41 15.31 -9.88
N ASP A 351 19.87 14.15 -9.52
CA ASP A 351 18.67 13.67 -10.22
C ASP A 351 17.53 14.65 -9.87
N VAL A 352 17.41 15.73 -10.64
CA VAL A 352 16.21 16.57 -10.69
C VAL A 352 15.10 15.72 -11.31
N GLU A 353 14.57 14.79 -10.52
CA GLU A 353 13.27 14.19 -10.83
C GLU A 353 12.26 15.32 -10.85
N ASP A 354 11.73 15.64 -12.02
CA ASP A 354 10.70 16.66 -12.22
C ASP A 354 9.38 16.14 -11.61
N TRP A 355 9.15 16.46 -10.33
CA TRP A 355 7.94 16.09 -9.60
C TRP A 355 6.89 17.18 -9.82
N PRO A 356 5.65 16.86 -10.19
CA PRO A 356 4.63 17.86 -10.45
C PRO A 356 4.26 18.62 -9.16
N GLU A 357 4.49 19.92 -9.15
CA GLU A 357 4.18 20.79 -8.00
C GLU A 357 2.72 21.28 -7.99
N GLU A 358 2.08 21.35 -9.17
CA GLU A 358 0.71 21.86 -9.31
C GLU A 358 -0.37 20.82 -8.97
N GLU A 359 -1.47 21.29 -8.41
CA GLU A 359 -2.67 20.48 -8.20
C GLU A 359 -3.38 20.21 -9.53
N CYS A 360 -3.62 18.95 -9.86
CA CYS A 360 -4.35 18.52 -11.05
C CYS A 360 -5.43 17.53 -10.62
N ASP A 361 -6.68 17.71 -11.07
CA ASP A 361 -7.84 16.88 -10.71
C ASP A 361 -8.00 16.59 -9.21
N GLY A 362 -7.67 17.57 -8.35
CA GLY A 362 -7.71 17.43 -6.90
C GLY A 362 -6.57 16.61 -6.30
N VAL A 363 -5.61 16.16 -7.10
CA VAL A 363 -4.41 15.44 -6.67
C VAL A 363 -3.23 16.41 -6.59
N SER A 364 -2.53 16.42 -5.45
CA SER A 364 -1.34 17.25 -5.24
C SER A 364 -0.35 16.59 -4.29
N LEU A 365 0.93 16.94 -4.40
CA LEU A 365 1.89 16.71 -3.31
C LEU A 365 1.52 17.63 -2.14
N TRP A 366 1.65 17.14 -0.91
CA TRP A 366 1.21 17.85 0.28
C TRP A 366 2.20 17.71 1.44
N GLY A 367 2.32 18.79 2.22
CA GLY A 367 3.22 18.88 3.35
C GLY A 367 4.68 19.11 2.95
N PRO A 368 5.59 19.15 3.94
CA PRO A 368 7.00 19.40 3.71
C PRO A 368 7.67 18.27 2.92
N THR A 369 8.73 18.60 2.18
CA THR A 369 9.61 17.62 1.55
C THR A 369 10.43 16.90 2.60
N LEU A 370 10.31 15.58 2.63
CA LEU A 370 10.93 14.71 3.60
C LEU A 370 12.28 14.27 3.04
N GLY A 371 13.37 14.66 3.70
CA GLY A 371 14.72 14.45 3.18
C GLY A 371 15.07 12.97 2.93
N GLN A 372 16.07 12.69 2.07
CA GLN A 372 16.43 11.32 1.65
C GLN A 372 16.71 10.34 2.81
N ARG A 373 17.25 10.84 3.94
CA ARG A 373 17.47 10.03 5.14
C ARG A 373 16.16 9.50 5.74
N TRP A 374 15.08 10.26 5.58
CA TRP A 374 13.73 9.93 6.03
C TRP A 374 13.13 8.83 5.15
N THR A 375 13.14 8.98 3.82
CA THR A 375 12.53 8.00 2.89
C THR A 375 13.25 6.65 2.89
N ARG A 376 14.60 6.62 2.96
CA ARG A 376 15.35 5.35 2.97
C ARG A 376 15.21 4.56 4.27
N LYS A 377 15.07 5.24 5.43
CA LYS A 377 15.09 4.58 6.75
C LYS A 377 13.70 4.48 7.42
N ASN A 378 12.83 5.46 7.21
CA ASN A 378 11.47 5.53 7.76
C ASN A 378 10.42 5.08 6.72
N LYS A 379 10.54 3.85 6.20
CA LYS A 379 9.47 3.31 5.35
C LYS A 379 8.22 3.09 6.22
N PHE A 380 7.06 3.61 5.82
CA PHE A 380 5.79 3.35 6.51
C PHE A 380 5.00 2.27 5.78
N ARG A 381 4.29 1.39 6.52
CA ARG A 381 3.54 0.27 5.93
C ARG A 381 2.02 0.41 5.95
N SER A 382 1.51 1.15 6.92
CA SER A 382 0.07 1.37 7.10
C SER A 382 -0.16 2.84 7.44
N ALA A 383 -1.35 3.32 7.12
CA ALA A 383 -1.86 4.63 7.52
C ALA A 383 -3.21 4.41 8.22
N LEU A 384 -3.45 5.15 9.29
CA LEU A 384 -4.71 5.13 10.02
C LEU A 384 -5.09 6.58 10.37
N ALA A 385 -6.37 6.91 10.38
CA ALA A 385 -6.83 8.12 11.05
C ALA A 385 -6.39 8.08 12.52
N GLY A 386 -5.82 9.17 13.00
CA GLY A 386 -5.39 9.32 14.39
C GLY A 386 -6.57 9.52 15.34
N PRO A 387 -6.31 9.56 16.66
CA PRO A 387 -7.35 9.69 17.70
C PRO A 387 -8.05 11.06 17.71
N SER A 388 -7.47 12.06 17.04
CA SER A 388 -8.03 13.41 16.94
C SER A 388 -8.50 13.70 15.52
N PRO A 389 -9.57 14.51 15.34
CA PRO A 389 -9.97 14.99 14.01
C PRO A 389 -8.81 15.65 13.27
N GLY A 390 -8.72 15.42 11.95
CA GLY A 390 -7.61 15.91 11.15
C GLY A 390 -6.27 15.19 11.37
N MET A 391 -6.21 14.20 12.27
CA MET A 391 -4.97 13.47 12.52
C MET A 391 -4.90 12.19 11.67
N LEU A 392 -3.71 11.86 11.20
CA LEU A 392 -3.34 10.59 10.60
C LEU A 392 -2.07 10.10 11.26
N VAL A 393 -1.93 8.79 11.40
CA VAL A 393 -0.71 8.16 11.91
C VAL A 393 -0.22 7.05 10.99
N ALA A 394 1.09 6.86 10.93
CA ALA A 394 1.70 5.75 10.20
C ALA A 394 2.87 5.14 11.01
N PRO A 395 2.80 3.84 11.36
CA PRO A 395 3.87 3.18 12.11
C PRO A 395 5.11 2.97 11.25
N PRO A 396 6.32 3.15 11.82
CA PRO A 396 7.55 2.94 11.08
C PRO A 396 7.80 1.44 10.87
N TYR A 397 8.08 1.08 9.62
CA TYR A 397 8.49 -0.26 9.26
C TYR A 397 9.94 -0.50 9.65
N HIS A 398 10.92 0.25 9.14
CA HIS A 398 12.34 -0.07 9.36
C HIS A 398 12.99 0.67 10.54
N CYS A 399 12.79 1.97 10.68
CA CYS A 399 13.31 2.71 11.82
C CYS A 399 12.38 3.82 12.28
N GLY A 400 12.38 4.01 13.61
CA GLY A 400 12.19 5.26 14.35
C GLY A 400 11.05 6.21 14.04
N GLN A 401 10.30 6.49 15.12
CA GLN A 401 9.27 7.50 15.27
C GLN A 401 7.98 7.22 14.47
N LEU A 402 6.84 7.34 15.15
CA LEU A 402 5.53 7.31 14.51
C LEU A 402 5.41 8.57 13.65
N LEU A 403 5.05 8.42 12.37
CA LEU A 403 4.63 9.57 11.60
C LEU A 403 3.24 9.98 12.08
N ALA A 404 3.13 11.21 12.56
CA ALA A 404 1.86 11.84 12.89
C ALA A 404 1.66 13.01 11.93
N VAL A 405 0.50 13.05 11.30
CA VAL A 405 0.09 14.11 10.40
C VAL A 405 -1.13 14.78 11.01
N ASN A 406 -1.10 16.10 11.21
CA ASN A 406 -2.23 16.91 11.64
C ASN A 406 -2.60 17.88 10.50
N VAL A 407 -3.56 17.49 9.69
CA VAL A 407 -3.99 18.20 8.48
C VAL A 407 -4.38 19.66 8.74
N GLY A 408 -4.81 20.00 9.97
CA GLY A 408 -5.19 21.37 10.36
C GLY A 408 -4.04 22.26 10.85
N ALA A 409 -2.82 21.75 11.01
CA ALA A 409 -1.71 22.46 11.65
C ALA A 409 -0.77 23.22 10.69
N GLY A 410 -1.12 23.36 9.41
CA GLY A 410 -0.31 24.12 8.44
C GLY A 410 1.08 23.51 8.23
N ASP A 411 2.15 24.30 8.37
CA ASP A 411 3.53 23.83 8.14
C ASP A 411 4.05 22.87 9.22
N GLU A 412 3.43 22.83 10.41
CA GLU A 412 3.73 21.86 11.48
C GLU A 412 2.88 20.58 11.36
N ALA A 413 2.16 20.42 10.24
CA ALA A 413 1.24 19.33 10.03
C ALA A 413 1.88 17.96 9.93
N VAL A 414 3.20 17.83 9.80
CA VAL A 414 3.88 16.53 9.71
C VAL A 414 4.94 16.43 10.79
N GLN A 415 4.75 15.53 11.76
CA GLN A 415 5.59 15.35 12.92
C GLN A 415 6.04 13.88 13.05
N LEU A 416 7.21 13.70 13.66
CA LEU A 416 7.70 12.39 14.09
C LEU A 416 7.59 12.31 15.61
N LEU A 417 6.84 11.33 16.11
CA LEU A 417 6.64 11.13 17.55
C LEU A 417 7.51 9.97 18.06
N GLY A 418 8.17 10.18 19.21
CA GLY A 418 9.01 9.21 19.92
C GLY A 418 10.52 9.48 19.76
N ASP A 419 11.36 8.64 20.38
CA ASP A 419 12.82 8.74 20.25
C ASP A 419 13.34 8.02 19.00
N ALA A 420 14.42 8.54 18.41
CA ALA A 420 15.14 7.83 17.36
C ALA A 420 15.80 6.56 17.94
N PRO A 421 15.57 5.36 17.39
CA PRO A 421 16.07 4.13 17.97
C PRO A 421 17.60 4.03 17.83
N PRO A 422 18.24 3.21 18.70
CA PRO A 422 19.67 2.92 18.57
C PRO A 422 19.98 2.32 17.20
N LYS A 423 21.16 2.65 16.67
CA LYS A 423 21.61 2.18 15.35
C LYS A 423 21.51 0.65 15.29
N PRO A 424 20.99 0.07 14.19
CA PRO A 424 21.01 -1.39 14.03
C PRO A 424 22.47 -1.88 14.15
N PRO A 425 22.70 -3.06 14.75
CA PRO A 425 24.04 -3.63 14.80
C PRO A 425 24.59 -3.72 13.37
N LYS A 426 25.87 -3.34 13.19
CA LYS A 426 26.54 -3.49 11.89
C LYS A 426 26.37 -4.95 11.45
N LYS A 427 25.97 -5.19 10.20
CA LYS A 427 26.03 -6.54 9.61
C LYS A 427 27.45 -7.06 9.83
N VAL A 428 27.61 -8.03 10.72
CA VAL A 428 28.86 -8.77 10.84
C VAL A 428 28.87 -9.69 9.64
N PHE A 429 29.73 -9.39 8.66
CA PHE A 429 29.98 -10.29 7.55
C PHE A 429 30.67 -11.52 8.16
N ILE A 430 29.95 -12.64 8.23
CA ILE A 430 30.55 -13.92 8.54
C ILE A 430 31.08 -14.43 7.19
N PRO A 431 32.40 -14.46 6.95
CA PRO A 431 32.93 -15.03 5.73
C PRO A 431 32.48 -16.49 5.64
N LEU A 432 32.04 -16.90 4.45
CA LEU A 432 31.75 -18.31 4.17
C LEU A 432 33.04 -19.12 4.43
N PRO A 433 32.94 -20.31 5.05
CA PRO A 433 34.11 -21.17 5.19
C PRO A 433 34.65 -21.48 3.80
N GLU A 434 35.97 -21.33 3.63
CA GLU A 434 36.69 -21.78 2.44
C GLU A 434 36.40 -23.27 2.26
N GLU A 435 35.96 -23.66 1.05
CA GLU A 435 35.86 -25.07 0.68
C GLU A 435 37.30 -25.61 0.61
N ASP A 436 37.68 -26.45 1.57
CA ASP A 436 38.92 -27.21 1.51
C ASP A 436 38.85 -28.20 0.32
N GLU A 437 39.95 -28.22 -0.44
CA GLU A 437 40.20 -28.84 -1.77
C GLU A 437 39.67 -30.26 -2.05
#